data_AF-A0A9E3W992-F1
#
_entry.id   AF-A0A9E3W992-F1
#
_cell.length_a   1.000
_cell.length_b   1.000
_cell.length_c   1.000
_cell.angle_alpha   90.00
_cell.angle_beta   90.00
_cell.angle_gamma   90.00
#
_symmetry.space_group_name_H-M   'P 1'
#
loop_
_entity.id
_entity.type
_entity.pdbx_description
1 polymer ?
#
loop_
_entity_poly.entity_id
_entity_poly.type
_entity_poly.pdbx_seq_one_letter_code
_entity_poly.pdbx_strand_id
1 'polypeptide(L)'
;TIVAESIGTSPNIQAADWEFACKAGTEAVQASIGLIGSGMAHYTLSIGMDTAQGRPGDALEYTAASGGAAFLLGPAEEACAVYQGSYSFVTDTPDFWRRPGEAYPSHGDRFTGEPAYFHHTLNAAQNLLDMMGSQPEDYTYAVFHQPNVKFPSRAAETIGFKPEQYKTGLLAGEIGNTYSGSCMVGLTAILDTAKPGDRILMISYGSGAGSDAFDILVTDRIKDVQKRAPSTRDYINRRTEIDYATYCRYRGKLKD
;
A
#
# COMPACT_ATOMS: atom_id res chain seq x y z
N THR A 1 -6.52 -17.98 -5.16
CA THR A 1 -6.11 -19.20 -5.91
C THR A 1 -5.81 -18.93 -7.39
N ILE A 2 -6.55 -18.05 -8.08
CA ILE A 2 -6.34 -17.73 -9.51
C ILE A 2 -4.90 -17.25 -9.81
N VAL A 3 -4.36 -16.37 -8.97
CA VAL A 3 -2.99 -15.85 -9.17
C VAL A 3 -1.95 -16.96 -9.10
N ALA A 4 -2.04 -17.82 -8.08
CA ALA A 4 -1.12 -18.96 -7.89
C ALA A 4 -1.07 -19.88 -9.12
N GLU A 5 -2.24 -20.27 -9.63
CA GLU A 5 -2.34 -21.05 -10.89
C GLU A 5 -1.72 -20.28 -12.08
N SER A 6 -2.01 -18.98 -12.20
CA SER A 6 -1.56 -18.15 -13.33
C SER A 6 -0.03 -17.99 -13.39
N ILE A 7 0.66 -18.05 -12.25
CA ILE A 7 2.13 -17.99 -12.17
C ILE A 7 2.78 -19.38 -12.08
N GLY A 8 1.98 -20.46 -12.18
CA GLY A 8 2.47 -21.83 -12.20
C GLY A 8 3.07 -22.33 -10.89
N THR A 9 2.58 -21.83 -9.73
CA THR A 9 3.03 -22.37 -8.43
C THR A 9 2.52 -23.78 -8.21
N SER A 10 3.17 -24.52 -7.31
CA SER A 10 2.66 -25.80 -6.79
C SER A 10 1.24 -25.66 -6.21
N PRO A 11 0.37 -26.69 -6.32
CA PRO A 11 -0.90 -26.72 -5.61
C PRO A 11 -0.74 -26.93 -4.09
N ASN A 12 0.45 -27.32 -3.62
CA ASN A 12 0.77 -27.53 -2.21
C ASN A 12 1.11 -26.20 -1.53
N ILE A 13 0.16 -25.28 -1.51
CA ILE A 13 0.31 -23.94 -0.93
C ILE A 13 -0.87 -23.61 -0.02
N GLN A 14 -0.64 -22.70 0.93
CA GLN A 14 -1.71 -22.02 1.64
C GLN A 14 -2.05 -20.72 0.90
N ALA A 15 -3.34 -20.45 0.69
CA ALA A 15 -3.81 -19.23 0.05
C ALA A 15 -5.06 -18.70 0.75
N ALA A 16 -5.18 -17.38 0.85
CA ALA A 16 -6.34 -16.68 1.36
C ALA A 16 -6.47 -15.32 0.66
N ASP A 17 -7.71 -14.87 0.48
CA ASP A 17 -8.01 -13.50 0.09
C ASP A 17 -8.29 -12.71 1.38
N TRP A 18 -7.70 -11.53 1.50
CA TRP A 18 -7.77 -10.71 2.71
C TRP A 18 -8.68 -9.51 2.48
N GLU A 19 -9.50 -9.19 3.48
CA GLU A 19 -10.39 -8.02 3.44
C GLU A 19 -10.20 -7.17 4.70
N PHE A 20 -9.64 -5.98 4.51
CA PHE A 20 -9.61 -4.89 5.48
C PHE A 20 -9.43 -3.58 4.72
N ALA A 21 -10.46 -3.17 3.97
CA ALA A 21 -10.42 -1.97 3.12
C ALA A 21 -9.05 -1.83 2.40
N CYS A 22 -8.47 -0.63 2.39
CA CYS A 22 -7.18 -0.36 1.74
C CYS A 22 -5.94 -0.91 2.49
N LYS A 23 -6.12 -1.57 3.64
CA LYS A 23 -5.04 -2.19 4.45
C LYS A 23 -4.85 -3.67 4.11
N ALA A 24 -5.78 -4.31 3.41
CA ALA A 24 -5.77 -5.75 3.15
C ALA A 24 -4.44 -6.29 2.60
N GLY A 25 -3.79 -5.54 1.69
CA GLY A 25 -2.49 -5.92 1.13
C GLY A 25 -1.37 -5.97 2.18
N THR A 26 -1.37 -5.06 3.16
CA THR A 26 -0.38 -5.06 4.24
C THR A 26 -0.69 -6.03 5.36
N GLU A 27 -1.96 -6.38 5.57
CA GLU A 27 -2.32 -7.52 6.44
C GLU A 27 -1.73 -8.84 5.93
N ALA A 28 -1.75 -9.06 4.60
CA ALA A 28 -1.08 -10.21 4.00
C ALA A 28 0.44 -10.20 4.25
N VAL A 29 1.06 -9.01 4.27
CA VAL A 29 2.48 -8.83 4.62
C VAL A 29 2.72 -9.17 6.10
N GLN A 30 1.89 -8.69 7.02
CA GLN A 30 1.99 -9.04 8.45
C GLN A 30 1.89 -10.55 8.66
N ALA A 31 0.89 -11.19 8.05
CA ALA A 31 0.73 -12.64 8.11
C ALA A 31 1.95 -13.38 7.53
N SER A 32 2.52 -12.86 6.44
CA SER A 32 3.73 -13.41 5.82
C SER A 32 4.95 -13.34 6.74
N ILE A 33 5.16 -12.23 7.44
CA ILE A 33 6.23 -12.09 8.44
C ILE A 33 6.09 -13.17 9.52
N GLY A 34 4.87 -13.39 10.03
CA GLY A 34 4.60 -14.44 11.02
C GLY A 34 4.82 -15.86 10.50
N LEU A 35 4.36 -16.17 9.27
CA LEU A 35 4.52 -17.50 8.65
C LEU A 35 5.98 -17.84 8.37
N ILE A 36 6.76 -16.87 7.89
CA ILE A 36 8.19 -17.05 7.62
C ILE A 36 8.98 -17.12 8.93
N GLY A 37 8.74 -16.18 9.84
CA GLY A 37 9.45 -16.12 11.12
C GLY A 37 9.20 -17.33 12.02
N SER A 38 8.04 -17.98 11.90
CA SER A 38 7.73 -19.24 12.61
C SER A 38 8.27 -20.50 11.91
N GLY A 39 8.79 -20.37 10.69
CA GLY A 39 9.23 -21.51 9.86
C GLY A 39 8.10 -22.31 9.22
N MET A 40 6.85 -21.84 9.29
CA MET A 40 5.70 -22.48 8.63
C MET A 40 5.73 -22.33 7.11
N ALA A 41 6.35 -21.27 6.61
CA ALA A 41 6.60 -21.06 5.18
C ALA A 41 8.05 -20.61 4.97
N HIS A 42 8.67 -21.05 3.86
CA HIS A 42 9.99 -20.54 3.47
C HIS A 42 9.87 -19.24 2.67
N TYR A 43 8.90 -19.16 1.76
CA TYR A 43 8.52 -17.93 1.07
C TYR A 43 7.00 -17.77 1.07
N THR A 44 6.56 -16.52 0.98
CA THR A 44 5.15 -16.18 0.76
C THR A 44 5.05 -15.10 -0.32
N LEU A 45 3.87 -15.01 -0.95
CA LEU A 45 3.56 -13.96 -1.91
C LEU A 45 2.40 -13.11 -1.36
N SER A 46 2.70 -11.88 -0.97
CA SER A 46 1.69 -10.91 -0.51
C SER A 46 1.34 -9.96 -1.63
N ILE A 47 0.05 -9.79 -1.90
CA ILE A 47 -0.44 -8.96 -3.02
C ILE A 47 -1.46 -7.97 -2.50
N GLY A 48 -1.22 -6.68 -2.73
CA GLY A 48 -2.22 -5.63 -2.57
C GLY A 48 -2.60 -5.12 -3.94
N MET A 49 -3.84 -5.36 -4.37
CA MET A 49 -4.31 -4.98 -5.69
C MET A 49 -5.80 -4.71 -5.64
N ASP A 50 -6.23 -3.66 -6.32
CA ASP A 50 -7.65 -3.29 -6.40
C ASP A 50 -7.98 -2.65 -7.74
N THR A 51 -9.27 -2.71 -8.05
CA THR A 51 -9.89 -1.90 -9.11
C THR A 51 -10.92 -0.96 -8.48
N ALA A 52 -10.46 0.05 -7.74
CA ALA A 52 -11.30 0.93 -6.93
C ALA A 52 -12.43 1.58 -7.74
N GLN A 53 -13.60 1.76 -7.10
CA GLN A 53 -14.81 2.26 -7.73
C GLN A 53 -15.25 3.57 -7.06
N GLY A 54 -15.34 4.64 -7.85
CA GLY A 54 -15.96 5.90 -7.46
C GLY A 54 -17.32 6.07 -8.11
N ARG A 55 -18.32 6.47 -7.33
CA ARG A 55 -19.67 6.78 -7.83
C ARG A 55 -19.60 7.96 -8.81
N PRO A 56 -20.30 7.91 -9.96
CA PRO A 56 -20.36 9.06 -10.88
C PRO A 56 -20.79 10.35 -10.17
N GLY A 57 -20.02 11.41 -10.34
CA GLY A 57 -20.26 12.72 -9.72
C GLY A 57 -19.80 12.85 -8.26
N ASP A 58 -19.25 11.79 -7.67
CA ASP A 58 -18.64 11.83 -6.34
C ASP A 58 -17.15 12.24 -6.41
N ALA A 59 -16.62 12.85 -5.36
CA ALA A 59 -15.21 13.25 -5.31
C ALA A 59 -14.25 12.06 -5.46
N LEU A 60 -14.64 10.86 -5.01
CA LEU A 60 -13.88 9.62 -5.18
C LEU A 60 -13.71 9.24 -6.64
N GLU A 61 -14.55 9.72 -7.57
CA GLU A 61 -14.40 9.41 -8.99
C GLU A 61 -13.06 9.91 -9.56
N TYR A 62 -12.54 11.00 -9.03
CA TYR A 62 -11.26 11.59 -9.47
C TYR A 62 -10.05 10.83 -8.94
N THR A 63 -10.20 10.07 -7.85
CA THR A 63 -9.08 9.36 -7.22
C THR A 63 -9.18 7.86 -7.34
N ALA A 64 -10.35 7.27 -7.56
CA ALA A 64 -10.51 5.83 -7.68
C ALA A 64 -9.76 5.27 -8.91
N ALA A 65 -8.78 4.41 -8.65
CA ALA A 65 -7.91 3.85 -9.67
C ALA A 65 -7.77 2.33 -9.60
N SER A 66 -7.08 1.75 -10.58
CA SER A 66 -6.80 0.32 -10.63
C SER A 66 -5.30 0.06 -10.66
N GLY A 67 -4.81 -0.83 -9.81
CA GLY A 67 -3.39 -1.16 -9.73
C GLY A 67 -3.03 -1.86 -8.42
N GLY A 68 -1.76 -2.17 -8.27
CA GLY A 68 -1.25 -2.85 -7.10
C GLY A 68 0.20 -3.25 -7.20
N ALA A 69 0.67 -3.92 -6.16
CA ALA A 69 2.01 -4.48 -6.07
C ALA A 69 1.96 -5.85 -5.38
N ALA A 70 2.97 -6.66 -5.70
CA ALA A 70 3.17 -7.98 -5.11
C ALA A 70 4.58 -8.04 -4.52
N PHE A 71 4.69 -8.56 -3.31
CA PHE A 71 5.96 -8.79 -2.63
C PHE A 71 6.15 -10.28 -2.39
N LEU A 72 7.27 -10.81 -2.86
CA LEU A 72 7.76 -12.12 -2.48
C LEU A 72 8.59 -11.94 -1.20
N LEU A 73 8.08 -12.44 -0.07
CA LEU A 73 8.78 -12.42 1.21
C LEU A 73 9.46 -13.76 1.43
N GLY A 74 10.62 -13.73 2.09
CA GLY A 74 11.42 -14.91 2.42
C GLY A 74 12.40 -14.61 3.56
N PRO A 75 13.41 -15.48 3.78
CA PRO A 75 14.41 -15.28 4.81
C PRO A 75 15.20 -13.99 4.63
N ALA A 76 15.59 -13.36 5.73
CA ALA A 76 16.23 -12.04 5.72
C ALA A 76 17.59 -12.05 5.01
N GLU A 77 18.34 -13.15 5.12
CA GLU A 77 19.63 -13.39 4.47
C GLU A 77 19.56 -13.37 2.93
N GLU A 78 18.37 -13.55 2.36
CA GLU A 78 18.13 -13.56 0.92
C GLU A 78 17.36 -12.33 0.42
N ALA A 79 16.96 -11.43 1.32
CA ALA A 79 16.06 -10.34 1.00
C ALA A 79 16.80 -9.12 0.42
N CYS A 80 16.19 -8.41 -0.53
CA CYS A 80 16.69 -7.11 -1.02
C CYS A 80 16.36 -5.96 -0.06
N ALA A 81 15.41 -6.17 0.85
CA ALA A 81 15.10 -5.31 1.96
C ALA A 81 14.51 -6.15 3.11
N VAL A 82 14.80 -5.78 4.35
CA VAL A 82 14.43 -6.55 5.55
C VAL A 82 13.45 -5.74 6.39
N TYR A 83 12.33 -6.35 6.77
CA TYR A 83 11.44 -5.80 7.80
C TYR A 83 12.14 -5.89 9.16
N GLN A 84 12.51 -4.74 9.72
CA GLN A 84 13.18 -4.60 11.02
C GLN A 84 12.18 -4.60 12.17
N GLY A 85 10.97 -4.08 11.91
CA GLY A 85 9.90 -3.97 12.89
C GLY A 85 8.56 -3.73 12.20
N SER A 86 7.49 -4.08 12.91
CA SER A 86 6.12 -3.91 12.44
C SER A 86 5.19 -3.62 13.62
N TYR A 87 4.20 -2.75 13.40
CA TYR A 87 3.18 -2.40 14.41
C TYR A 87 1.84 -2.18 13.73
N SER A 88 0.73 -2.53 14.39
CA SER A 88 -0.62 -2.30 13.86
C SER A 88 -1.47 -1.57 14.90
N PHE A 89 -2.18 -0.53 14.45
CA PHE A 89 -3.17 0.21 15.26
C PHE A 89 -4.56 0.04 14.65
N VAL A 90 -5.52 -0.47 15.42
CA VAL A 90 -6.84 -0.87 14.91
C VAL A 90 -7.94 -0.46 15.89
N THR A 91 -9.04 0.10 15.36
CA THR A 91 -10.26 0.42 16.11
C THR A 91 -11.51 0.11 15.27
N ASP A 92 -12.70 0.16 15.87
CA ASP A 92 -13.97 0.16 15.12
C ASP A 92 -14.37 1.62 14.81
N THR A 93 -14.18 2.04 13.56
CA THR A 93 -14.41 3.39 13.07
C THR A 93 -15.20 3.33 11.75
N PRO A 94 -16.48 3.76 11.72
CA PRO A 94 -17.34 3.63 10.55
C PRO A 94 -17.14 4.78 9.54
N ASP A 95 -15.93 4.94 9.01
CA ASP A 95 -15.59 6.07 8.14
C ASP A 95 -15.90 5.84 6.66
N PHE A 96 -15.67 4.63 6.16
CA PHE A 96 -15.93 4.24 4.77
C PHE A 96 -16.23 2.74 4.68
N TRP A 97 -17.29 2.38 3.96
CA TRP A 97 -17.74 1.00 3.84
C TRP A 97 -18.49 0.75 2.53
N ARG A 98 -18.66 -0.52 2.16
CA ARG A 98 -19.54 -0.93 1.06
C ARG A 98 -20.36 -2.12 1.51
N ARG A 99 -21.69 -2.00 1.49
CA ARG A 99 -22.57 -3.12 1.82
C ARG A 99 -22.56 -4.16 0.69
N PRO A 100 -22.78 -5.45 1.00
CA PRO A 100 -22.95 -6.48 -0.02
C PRO A 100 -24.02 -6.08 -1.05
N GLY A 101 -23.72 -6.28 -2.34
CA GLY A 101 -24.62 -5.96 -3.45
C GLY A 101 -24.63 -4.50 -3.90
N GLU A 102 -24.04 -3.57 -3.14
CA GLU A 102 -23.93 -2.16 -3.56
C GLU A 102 -22.77 -1.99 -4.56
N ALA A 103 -23.03 -1.27 -5.66
CA ALA A 103 -22.02 -1.02 -6.69
C ALA A 103 -20.91 -0.06 -6.22
N TYR A 104 -21.24 0.85 -5.30
CA TYR A 104 -20.34 1.92 -4.85
C TYR A 104 -20.29 1.99 -3.32
N PRO A 105 -19.15 2.40 -2.75
CA PRO A 105 -19.01 2.60 -1.32
C PRO A 105 -19.84 3.80 -0.81
N SER A 106 -19.92 3.92 0.51
CA SER A 106 -20.42 5.07 1.27
C SER A 106 -19.34 5.55 2.23
N HIS A 107 -19.37 6.84 2.61
CA HIS A 107 -18.39 7.44 3.52
C HIS A 107 -18.99 8.51 4.41
N GLY A 108 -18.34 8.76 5.54
CA GLY A 108 -18.67 9.83 6.49
C GLY A 108 -18.08 11.21 6.13
N ASP A 109 -17.76 11.44 4.86
CA ASP A 109 -17.17 12.68 4.33
C ASP A 109 -15.95 13.16 5.13
N ARG A 110 -16.06 14.26 5.87
CA ARG A 110 -14.98 14.82 6.68
C ARG A 110 -14.51 13.87 7.78
N PHE A 111 -15.35 12.92 8.18
CA PHE A 111 -15.03 11.91 9.19
C PHE A 111 -13.92 10.95 8.73
N THR A 112 -13.67 10.81 7.41
CA THR A 112 -12.54 10.01 6.90
C THR A 112 -11.17 10.65 7.14
N GLY A 113 -11.14 11.94 7.50
CA GLY A 113 -9.93 12.71 7.76
C GLY A 113 -9.36 12.50 9.16
N GLU A 114 -9.55 13.48 10.05
CA GLU A 114 -8.96 13.48 11.40
C GLU A 114 -9.31 12.24 12.22
N PRO A 115 -10.60 11.88 12.38
CA PRO A 115 -11.01 10.81 13.28
C PRO A 115 -10.59 9.41 12.81
N ALA A 116 -10.33 9.26 11.50
CA ALA A 116 -10.06 7.98 10.87
C ALA A 116 -8.62 7.95 10.32
N TYR A 117 -8.39 8.45 9.11
CA TYR A 117 -7.06 8.38 8.47
C TYR A 117 -5.93 8.92 9.37
N PHE A 118 -6.00 10.19 9.79
CA PHE A 118 -4.89 10.79 10.55
C PHE A 118 -4.74 10.15 11.93
N HIS A 119 -5.85 9.90 12.64
CA HIS A 119 -5.79 9.21 13.93
C HIS A 119 -5.03 7.88 13.83
N HIS A 120 -5.33 7.05 12.84
CA HIS A 120 -4.72 5.72 12.74
C HIS A 120 -3.29 5.78 12.20
N THR A 121 -3.03 6.56 11.14
CA THR A 121 -1.68 6.61 10.54
C THR A 121 -0.68 7.28 11.47
N LEU A 122 -1.09 8.33 12.20
CA LEU A 122 -0.17 9.04 13.10
C LEU A 122 0.14 8.19 14.35
N ASN A 123 -0.86 7.51 14.91
CA ASN A 123 -0.60 6.59 16.03
C ASN A 123 0.28 5.41 15.60
N ALA A 124 0.01 4.78 14.45
CA ALA A 124 0.83 3.68 13.97
C ALA A 124 2.29 4.10 13.71
N ALA A 125 2.48 5.26 13.07
CA ALA A 125 3.80 5.83 12.82
C ALA A 125 4.55 6.13 14.13
N GLN A 126 3.94 6.88 15.05
CA GLN A 126 4.59 7.27 16.30
C GLN A 126 4.97 6.04 17.15
N ASN A 127 4.06 5.09 17.31
CA ASN A 127 4.33 3.88 18.10
C ASN A 127 5.44 3.04 17.49
N LEU A 128 5.49 2.90 16.16
CA LEU A 128 6.60 2.18 15.52
C LEU A 128 7.93 2.93 15.70
N LEU A 129 7.95 4.25 15.51
CA LEU A 129 9.17 5.06 15.73
C LEU A 129 9.69 4.90 17.17
N ASP A 130 8.80 4.95 18.15
CA ASP A 130 9.11 4.75 19.57
C ASP A 130 9.64 3.33 19.85
N MET A 131 8.99 2.29 19.31
CA MET A 131 9.42 0.90 19.42
C MET A 131 10.82 0.67 18.84
N MET A 132 11.11 1.33 17.73
CA MET A 132 12.40 1.23 17.04
C MET A 132 13.45 2.19 17.59
N GLY A 133 13.11 3.02 18.59
CA GLY A 133 13.99 4.03 19.17
C GLY A 133 14.54 5.01 18.12
N SER A 134 13.73 5.35 17.12
CA SER A 134 14.13 6.09 15.91
C SER A 134 13.32 7.37 15.74
N GLN A 135 13.82 8.29 14.91
CA GLN A 135 13.19 9.55 14.55
C GLN A 135 13.03 9.65 13.03
N PRO A 136 12.16 10.53 12.50
CA PRO A 136 11.97 10.71 11.06
C PRO A 136 13.26 10.94 10.27
N GLU A 137 14.26 11.58 10.86
CA GLU A 137 15.56 11.85 10.23
C GLU A 137 16.41 10.59 10.01
N ASP A 138 16.13 9.49 10.71
CA ASP A 138 16.83 8.20 10.58
C ASP A 138 16.39 7.40 9.34
N TYR A 139 15.34 7.86 8.65
CA TYR A 139 14.75 7.19 7.49
C TYR A 139 15.09 7.95 6.22
N THR A 140 15.60 7.26 5.19
CA THR A 140 15.79 7.86 3.87
C THR A 140 14.45 8.16 3.20
N TYR A 141 13.48 7.24 3.36
CA TYR A 141 12.18 7.35 2.72
C TYR A 141 11.01 7.10 3.67
N ALA A 142 9.86 7.67 3.33
CA ALA A 142 8.58 7.32 3.92
C ALA A 142 7.50 7.18 2.85
N VAL A 143 6.57 6.25 3.08
CA VAL A 143 5.38 6.09 2.24
C VAL A 143 4.16 5.88 3.11
N PHE A 144 3.12 6.66 2.84
CA PHE A 144 1.85 6.61 3.54
C PHE A 144 0.75 6.17 2.57
N HIS A 145 -0.32 5.56 3.08
CA HIS A 145 -1.51 5.31 2.28
C HIS A 145 -2.01 6.62 1.64
N GLN A 146 -2.33 6.57 0.36
CA GLN A 146 -2.50 7.77 -0.46
C GLN A 146 -3.90 7.84 -1.09
N PRO A 147 -4.95 8.20 -0.31
CA PRO A 147 -6.30 8.35 -0.85
C PRO A 147 -6.41 9.54 -1.81
N ASN A 148 -5.48 10.49 -1.69
CA ASN A 148 -5.23 11.63 -2.55
C ASN A 148 -3.78 12.10 -2.28
N VAL A 149 -3.35 13.20 -2.92
CA VAL A 149 -1.99 13.75 -2.71
C VAL A 149 -1.83 14.45 -1.35
N LYS A 150 -2.90 15.04 -0.81
CA LYS A 150 -2.83 15.93 0.37
C LYS A 150 -2.68 15.17 1.69
N PHE A 151 -3.42 14.07 1.85
CA PHE A 151 -3.46 13.28 3.08
C PHE A 151 -2.11 12.64 3.45
N PRO A 152 -1.43 11.89 2.56
CA PRO A 152 -0.13 11.30 2.86
C PRO A 152 0.94 12.36 3.13
N SER A 153 1.00 13.44 2.34
CA SER A 153 1.95 14.53 2.58
C SER A 153 1.74 15.18 3.95
N ARG A 154 0.49 15.47 4.31
CA ARG A 154 0.16 16.05 5.61
C ARG A 154 0.51 15.09 6.75
N ALA A 155 0.23 13.80 6.62
CA ALA A 155 0.58 12.82 7.66
C ALA A 155 2.10 12.73 7.85
N ALA A 156 2.86 12.64 6.75
CA ALA A 156 4.31 12.63 6.76
C ALA A 156 4.88 13.89 7.44
N GLU A 157 4.43 15.07 7.03
CA GLU A 157 4.86 16.36 7.60
C GLU A 157 4.47 16.52 9.07
N THR A 158 3.32 15.98 9.48
CA THR A 158 2.89 16.02 10.89
C THR A 158 3.80 15.20 11.80
N ILE A 159 4.31 14.06 11.31
CA ILE A 159 5.27 13.23 12.03
C ILE A 159 6.69 13.83 12.02
N GLY A 160 7.01 14.66 11.02
CA GLY A 160 8.31 15.34 10.91
C GLY A 160 9.10 14.99 9.64
N PHE A 161 8.53 14.18 8.74
CA PHE A 161 9.17 13.86 7.46
C PHE A 161 9.16 15.06 6.52
N LYS A 162 10.25 15.21 5.77
CA LYS A 162 10.42 16.24 4.74
C LYS A 162 9.98 15.76 3.37
N PRO A 163 9.60 16.66 2.44
CA PRO A 163 9.14 16.28 1.11
C PRO A 163 10.05 15.34 0.33
N GLU A 164 11.37 15.51 0.44
CA GLU A 164 12.36 14.64 -0.19
C GLU A 164 12.28 13.17 0.26
N GLN A 165 11.82 12.91 1.49
CA GLN A 165 11.70 11.56 2.03
C GLN A 165 10.42 10.86 1.51
N TYR A 166 9.34 11.60 1.25
CA TYR A 166 8.05 10.98 0.89
C TYR A 166 7.60 11.15 -0.57
N LYS A 167 8.17 12.11 -1.31
CA LYS A 167 7.75 12.39 -2.70
C LYS A 167 7.94 11.21 -3.66
N THR A 168 8.97 10.39 -3.45
CA THR A 168 9.24 9.23 -4.33
C THR A 168 8.10 8.22 -4.31
N GLY A 169 7.53 7.93 -3.13
CA GLY A 169 6.42 6.99 -2.96
C GLY A 169 5.02 7.60 -3.17
N LEU A 170 4.93 8.91 -3.34
CA LEU A 170 3.67 9.63 -3.53
C LEU A 170 3.25 9.61 -5.01
N LEU A 171 2.44 8.62 -5.38
CA LEU A 171 1.99 8.33 -6.74
C LEU A 171 0.52 8.71 -7.00
N ALA A 172 -0.28 9.02 -5.97
CA ALA A 172 -1.72 9.26 -6.10
C ALA A 172 -2.06 10.42 -7.03
N GLY A 173 -1.15 11.37 -7.24
CA GLY A 173 -1.32 12.46 -8.21
C GLY A 173 -1.13 12.03 -9.66
N GLU A 174 -0.59 10.83 -9.91
CA GLU A 174 -0.27 10.31 -11.24
C GLU A 174 -1.12 9.09 -11.60
N ILE A 175 -1.37 8.21 -10.63
CA ILE A 175 -2.12 6.96 -10.85
C ILE A 175 -3.43 6.87 -10.06
N GLY A 176 -3.71 7.81 -9.15
CA GLY A 176 -4.84 7.72 -8.23
C GLY A 176 -4.64 6.74 -7.07
N ASN A 177 -5.72 6.49 -6.34
CA ASN A 177 -5.78 5.59 -5.19
C ASN A 177 -6.16 4.17 -5.64
N THR A 178 -5.20 3.25 -5.57
CA THR A 178 -5.36 1.83 -5.88
C THR A 178 -5.66 0.98 -4.64
N TYR A 179 -6.35 1.57 -3.65
CA TYR A 179 -6.81 0.95 -2.39
C TYR A 179 -5.75 0.06 -1.73
N SER A 180 -5.93 -1.25 -1.68
CA SER A 180 -5.02 -2.20 -1.02
C SER A 180 -3.62 -2.21 -1.60
N GLY A 181 -3.48 -1.79 -2.87
CA GLY A 181 -2.20 -1.62 -3.53
C GLY A 181 -1.55 -0.25 -3.32
N SER A 182 -2.27 0.73 -2.77
CA SER A 182 -1.91 2.16 -2.79
C SER A 182 -0.61 2.47 -2.04
N CYS A 183 -0.43 1.92 -0.84
CA CYS A 183 0.81 2.08 -0.09
C CYS A 183 1.93 1.20 -0.67
N MET A 184 1.59 -0.02 -1.12
CA MET A 184 2.57 -0.99 -1.65
C MET A 184 3.18 -0.53 -2.98
N VAL A 185 2.41 0.08 -3.89
CA VAL A 185 2.94 0.65 -5.14
C VAL A 185 3.81 1.88 -4.90
N GLY A 186 3.54 2.64 -3.83
CA GLY A 186 4.45 3.69 -3.38
C GLY A 186 5.79 3.12 -2.92
N LEU A 187 5.77 1.99 -2.20
CA LEU A 187 6.99 1.28 -1.80
C LEU A 187 7.77 0.73 -3.00
N THR A 188 7.11 0.21 -4.05
CA THR A 188 7.84 -0.24 -5.26
C THR A 188 8.59 0.91 -5.93
N ALA A 189 7.97 2.10 -6.04
CA ALA A 189 8.65 3.28 -6.60
C ALA A 189 9.86 3.73 -5.78
N ILE A 190 9.81 3.56 -4.45
CA ILE A 190 10.97 3.79 -3.58
C ILE A 190 12.04 2.74 -3.87
N LEU A 191 11.70 1.44 -3.85
CA LEU A 191 12.63 0.34 -4.06
C LEU A 191 13.30 0.36 -5.45
N ASP A 192 12.64 0.92 -6.47
CA ASP A 192 13.20 1.14 -7.81
C ASP A 192 14.41 2.09 -7.82
N THR A 193 14.56 2.93 -6.78
CA THR A 193 15.61 3.96 -6.70
C THR A 193 16.46 3.88 -5.43
N ALA A 194 16.04 3.08 -4.45
CA ALA A 194 16.72 2.91 -3.18
C ALA A 194 18.11 2.28 -3.34
N LYS A 195 18.96 2.54 -2.35
CA LYS A 195 20.35 2.09 -2.24
C LYS A 195 20.51 1.24 -0.99
N PRO A 196 21.52 0.36 -0.93
CA PRO A 196 21.84 -0.37 0.29
C PRO A 196 22.07 0.57 1.47
N GLY A 197 21.50 0.22 2.62
CA GLY A 197 21.52 1.03 3.83
C GLY A 197 20.40 2.06 3.92
N ASP A 198 19.62 2.30 2.85
CA ASP A 198 18.44 3.14 2.96
C ASP A 198 17.40 2.50 3.89
N ARG A 199 16.85 3.31 4.79
CA ARG A 199 15.79 2.89 5.72
C ARG A 199 14.46 3.54 5.30
N ILE A 200 13.38 2.77 5.31
CA ILE A 200 12.09 3.15 4.76
C ILE A 200 11.01 2.94 5.84
N LEU A 201 10.23 3.98 6.10
CA LEU A 201 9.01 3.88 6.90
C LEU A 201 7.80 3.68 5.97
N MET A 202 7.03 2.62 6.15
CA MET A 202 5.80 2.38 5.41
C MET A 202 4.61 2.37 6.36
N ILE A 203 3.62 3.24 6.11
CA ILE A 203 2.41 3.38 6.94
C ILE A 203 1.17 3.19 6.05
N SER A 204 0.49 2.06 6.18
CA SER A 204 -0.77 1.79 5.47
C SER A 204 -1.97 2.39 6.20
N TYR A 205 -3.14 2.35 5.57
CA TYR A 205 -4.40 2.67 6.21
C TYR A 205 -5.51 1.93 5.49
N GLY A 206 -6.49 1.45 6.25
CA GLY A 206 -7.74 0.90 5.75
C GLY A 206 -8.87 1.37 6.64
N SER A 207 -9.94 1.88 6.02
CA SER A 207 -11.16 2.27 6.71
C SER A 207 -11.83 1.11 7.45
N GLY A 208 -12.57 1.43 8.51
CA GLY A 208 -13.19 0.45 9.41
C GLY A 208 -12.73 0.41 10.88
N ALA A 209 -11.54 0.80 11.34
CA ALA A 209 -10.35 1.28 10.65
C ALA A 209 -9.05 0.76 11.29
N GLY A 210 -7.97 0.72 10.51
CA GLY A 210 -6.67 0.28 10.97
C GLY A 210 -5.51 0.80 10.12
N SER A 211 -4.30 0.72 10.67
CA SER A 211 -3.05 1.09 10.00
C SER A 211 -1.95 0.10 10.38
N ASP A 212 -1.21 -0.40 9.39
CA ASP A 212 0.05 -1.13 9.62
C ASP A 212 1.22 -0.18 9.39
N ALA A 213 2.21 -0.27 10.26
CA ALA A 213 3.47 0.42 10.16
C ALA A 213 4.60 -0.61 10.01
N PHE A 214 5.54 -0.35 9.11
CA PHE A 214 6.72 -1.17 8.88
C PHE A 214 7.98 -0.32 8.81
N ASP A 215 9.04 -0.81 9.46
CA ASP A 215 10.40 -0.32 9.34
C ASP A 215 11.17 -1.29 8.45
N ILE A 216 11.72 -0.80 7.34
CA ILE A 216 12.33 -1.60 6.29
C ILE A 216 13.74 -1.10 6.02
N LEU A 217 14.74 -1.99 6.08
CA LEU A 217 16.13 -1.69 5.77
C LEU A 217 16.55 -2.33 4.45
N VAL A 218 17.00 -1.53 3.49
CA VAL A 218 17.45 -2.01 2.17
C VAL A 218 18.84 -2.66 2.26
N THR A 219 18.99 -3.83 1.67
CA THR A 219 20.25 -4.61 1.71
C THR A 219 21.08 -4.42 0.45
N ASP A 220 22.31 -4.95 0.42
CA ASP A 220 23.16 -4.93 -0.77
C ASP A 220 22.55 -5.65 -1.98
N ARG A 221 21.70 -6.66 -1.73
CA ARG A 221 21.09 -7.48 -2.79
C ARG A 221 20.15 -6.69 -3.70
N ILE A 222 19.69 -5.50 -3.28
CA ILE A 222 18.89 -4.63 -4.15
C ILE A 222 19.58 -4.35 -5.49
N LYS A 223 20.92 -4.26 -5.50
CA LYS A 223 21.75 -4.03 -6.71
C LYS A 223 21.57 -5.13 -7.76
N ASP A 224 21.28 -6.35 -7.34
CA ASP A 224 21.17 -7.53 -8.21
C ASP A 224 19.76 -7.71 -8.79
N VAL A 225 18.73 -7.18 -8.11
CA VAL A 225 17.33 -7.46 -8.43
C VAL A 225 16.55 -6.25 -8.94
N GLN A 226 16.96 -5.02 -8.60
CA GLN A 226 16.21 -3.78 -8.89
C GLN A 226 15.89 -3.59 -10.38
N LYS A 227 16.73 -4.11 -11.28
CA LYS A 227 16.57 -3.96 -12.74
C LYS A 227 16.09 -5.23 -13.46
N ARG A 228 15.62 -6.24 -12.73
CA ARG A 228 15.18 -7.53 -13.31
C ARG A 228 13.74 -7.51 -13.85
N ALA A 229 12.99 -6.45 -13.57
CA ALA A 229 11.64 -6.22 -14.08
C ALA A 229 11.49 -4.74 -14.47
N PRO A 230 10.47 -4.37 -15.26
CA PRO A 230 10.13 -2.97 -15.48
C PRO A 230 9.88 -2.25 -14.15
N SER A 231 10.37 -1.02 -14.04
CA SER A 231 10.15 -0.18 -12.86
C SER A 231 8.70 0.29 -12.78
N THR A 232 8.28 0.72 -11.60
CA THR A 232 6.99 1.39 -11.37
C THR A 232 6.81 2.56 -12.35
N ARG A 233 7.88 3.32 -12.60
CA ARG A 233 7.87 4.44 -13.54
C ARG A 233 7.68 4.00 -14.99
N ASP A 234 8.22 2.86 -15.40
CA ASP A 234 7.96 2.30 -16.74
C ASP A 234 6.48 1.97 -16.94
N TYR A 235 5.82 1.41 -15.92
CA TYR A 235 4.38 1.13 -15.94
C TYR A 235 3.53 2.40 -16.02
N ILE A 236 3.92 3.47 -15.32
CA ILE A 236 3.20 4.76 -15.35
C ILE A 236 3.41 5.45 -16.70
N ASN A 237 4.63 5.43 -17.24
CA ASN A 237 4.98 6.13 -18.47
C ASN A 237 4.37 5.51 -19.73
N ARG A 238 4.06 4.21 -19.71
CA ARG A 238 3.39 3.52 -20.83
C ARG A 238 1.86 3.71 -20.86
N ARG A 239 1.33 4.71 -20.15
CA ARG A 239 -0.11 4.99 -20.08
C ARG A 239 -0.67 5.46 -21.43
N THR A 240 -1.97 5.24 -21.61
CA THR A 240 -2.75 5.81 -22.71
C THR A 240 -3.89 6.62 -22.13
N GLU A 241 -3.95 7.90 -22.47
CA GLU A 241 -5.03 8.78 -22.04
C GLU A 241 -6.33 8.43 -22.77
N ILE A 242 -7.44 8.46 -22.04
CA ILE A 242 -8.78 8.19 -22.55
C ILE A 242 -9.74 9.27 -22.08
N ASP A 243 -10.78 9.52 -22.86
CA ASP A 243 -11.86 10.40 -22.46
C ASP A 243 -12.80 9.73 -21.43
N TYR A 244 -13.67 10.55 -20.83
CA TYR A 244 -14.60 10.10 -19.79
C TYR A 244 -15.64 9.09 -20.30
N ALA A 245 -16.09 9.19 -21.56
CA ALA A 245 -17.06 8.24 -22.11
C ALA A 245 -16.43 6.86 -22.27
N THR A 246 -15.19 6.79 -22.77
CA THR A 246 -14.40 5.57 -22.85
C THR A 246 -14.15 4.97 -21.46
N TYR A 247 -13.79 5.79 -20.48
CA TYR A 247 -13.65 5.38 -19.07
C TYR A 247 -14.95 4.78 -18.52
N CYS A 248 -16.07 5.48 -18.66
CA CYS A 248 -17.38 5.03 -18.19
C CYS A 248 -17.78 3.69 -18.81
N ARG A 249 -17.50 3.49 -20.10
CA ARG A 249 -17.72 2.20 -20.78
C ARG A 249 -16.86 1.09 -20.17
N TYR A 250 -15.55 1.31 -20.01
CA TYR A 250 -14.64 0.29 -19.45
C TYR A 250 -14.92 -0.04 -17.98
N ARG A 251 -15.42 0.93 -17.22
CA ARG A 251 -15.80 0.75 -15.81
C ARG A 251 -17.23 0.26 -15.60
N GLY A 252 -18.00 0.03 -16.67
CA GLY A 252 -19.40 -0.42 -16.58
C GLY A 252 -20.32 0.59 -15.87
N LYS A 253 -20.07 1.88 -16.04
CA LYS A 253 -20.83 2.97 -15.38
C LYS A 253 -22.10 3.36 -16.13
N LEU A 254 -22.25 2.93 -17.38
CA LEU A 254 -23.41 3.17 -18.20
C LEU A 254 -24.48 2.14 -17.81
N LYS A 255 -25.69 2.62 -17.46
CA LYS A 255 -26.84 1.71 -17.28
C LYS A 255 -27.30 1.24 -18.66
N ASP A 256 -27.69 -0.02 -18.74
CA ASP A 256 -28.45 -0.57 -19.88
C ASP A 256 -29.78 0.17 -20.07
#